data_AF-A0A4U2D623-F1
#
_entry.id   AF-A0A4U2D623-F1
#
_cell.length_a   1.000
_cell.length_b   1.000
_cell.length_c   1.000
_cell.angle_alpha   90.00
_cell.angle_beta   90.00
_cell.angle_gamma   90.00
#
_symmetry.space_group_name_H-M   'P 1'
#
loop_
_entity.id
_entity.type
_entity.pdbx_description
1 polymer ?
#
loop_
_entity_poly.entity_id
_entity_poly.type
_entity_poly.pdbx_seq_one_letter_code
_entity_poly.pdbx_strand_id
1 'polypeptide(L)'
;MTYALEQHDGHVATNNLIRVVIEDLPLRGYVYQFLKSEIGQSLMLKSAYGTNQEHLEPDVIGEIPVPIPKSRDLLEKIGNQVIKSIDELEASIKDNNESLDSLLK
;
A
#
# COMPACT_ATOMS: atom_id res chain seq x y z
N MET A 1 -4.72 -3.42 -2.85
CA MET A 1 -3.36 -2.95 -2.52
C MET A 1 -3.29 -2.72 -1.01
N THR A 2 -2.22 -3.19 -0.34
CA THR A 2 -2.06 -3.09 1.12
C THR A 2 -0.72 -2.45 1.47
N TYR A 3 -0.64 -1.82 2.64
CA TYR A 3 0.61 -1.27 3.15
C TYR A 3 1.30 -2.32 4.04
N ALA A 4 2.63 -2.43 3.95
CA ALA A 4 3.38 -3.35 4.80
C ALA A 4 3.51 -2.75 6.21
N LEU A 5 2.93 -3.44 7.19
CA LEU A 5 2.90 -3.12 8.61
C LEU A 5 3.90 -4.00 9.38
N GLU A 6 4.22 -3.62 10.61
CA GLU A 6 5.17 -4.36 11.46
C GLU A 6 4.72 -5.80 11.73
N GLN A 7 3.41 -6.03 11.86
CA GLN A 7 2.83 -7.37 12.00
C GLN A 7 3.11 -8.32 10.83
N HIS A 8 3.48 -7.79 9.67
CA HIS A 8 3.82 -8.59 8.49
C HIS A 8 5.30 -8.94 8.44
N ASP A 9 6.13 -8.37 9.32
CA ASP A 9 7.53 -8.73 9.41
C ASP A 9 7.68 -10.18 9.89
N GLY A 10 8.67 -10.89 9.33
CA GLY A 10 8.90 -12.32 9.61
C GLY A 10 7.87 -13.31 9.04
N HIS A 11 6.84 -12.85 8.32
CA HIS A 11 5.81 -13.72 7.73
C HIS A 11 6.06 -14.00 6.24
N VAL A 12 5.71 -15.21 5.79
CA VAL A 12 5.76 -15.59 4.38
C VAL A 12 4.45 -15.23 3.70
N ALA A 13 4.54 -14.50 2.62
CA ALA A 13 3.39 -14.12 1.80
C ALA A 13 3.36 -14.95 0.51
N THR A 14 2.21 -14.96 -0.18
CA THR A 14 2.05 -15.71 -1.44
C THR A 14 3.03 -15.24 -2.52
N ASN A 15 3.39 -16.13 -3.45
CA ASN A 15 4.30 -15.83 -4.57
C ASN A 15 3.73 -14.80 -5.55
N ASN A 16 2.43 -14.51 -5.49
CA ASN A 16 1.75 -13.55 -6.38
C ASN A 16 1.60 -12.16 -5.74
N LEU A 17 2.68 -11.64 -5.15
CA LEU A 17 2.71 -10.30 -4.58
C LEU A 17 3.81 -9.46 -5.21
N ILE A 18 3.49 -8.22 -5.51
CA ILE A 18 4.43 -7.23 -6.01
C ILE A 18 4.70 -6.25 -4.89
N ARG A 19 5.98 -6.08 -4.54
CA ARG A 19 6.42 -5.15 -3.49
C ARG A 19 6.90 -3.85 -4.14
N VAL A 20 6.26 -2.75 -3.77
CA VAL A 20 6.68 -1.40 -4.17
C VAL A 20 7.46 -0.78 -3.02
N VAL A 21 8.72 -0.42 -3.25
CA VAL A 21 9.61 0.18 -2.23
C VAL A 21 9.95 1.60 -2.66
N ILE A 22 9.65 2.57 -1.79
CA ILE A 22 9.91 3.99 -2.00
C ILE A 22 10.58 4.53 -0.74
N GLU A 23 11.76 5.11 -0.85
CA GLU A 23 12.51 5.61 0.32
C GLU A 23 11.85 6.83 0.97
N ASP A 24 11.33 7.76 0.15
CA ASP A 24 10.68 8.99 0.62
C ASP A 24 9.29 8.69 1.22
N LEU A 25 9.12 8.94 2.53
CA LEU A 25 7.89 8.66 3.28
C LEU A 25 6.65 9.38 2.71
N PRO A 26 6.69 10.69 2.44
CA PRO A 26 5.53 11.38 1.89
C PRO A 26 5.18 10.91 0.47
N LEU A 27 6.17 10.68 -0.39
CA LEU A 27 5.94 10.10 -1.71
C LEU A 27 5.36 8.68 -1.61
N ARG A 28 5.84 7.86 -0.67
CA ARG A 28 5.30 6.51 -0.43
C ARG A 28 3.81 6.56 -0.06
N GLY A 29 3.43 7.44 0.86
CA GLY A 29 2.03 7.64 1.23
C GLY A 29 1.17 8.12 0.05
N TYR A 30 1.71 9.03 -0.77
CA TYR A 30 1.03 9.52 -1.97
C TYR A 30 0.82 8.42 -3.02
N VAL A 31 1.87 7.69 -3.37
CA VAL A 31 1.82 6.58 -4.33
C VAL A 31 0.88 5.50 -3.84
N TYR A 32 0.91 5.19 -2.53
CA TYR A 32 -0.05 4.27 -1.93
C TYR A 32 -1.49 4.76 -2.19
N GLN A 33 -1.81 6.00 -1.84
CA GLN A 33 -3.17 6.53 -2.02
C GLN A 33 -3.59 6.53 -3.50
N PHE A 34 -2.68 6.87 -4.41
CA PHE A 34 -2.94 6.85 -5.84
C PHE A 34 -3.24 5.44 -6.34
N LEU A 35 -2.39 4.45 -6.04
CA LEU A 35 -2.59 3.06 -6.45
C LEU A 35 -3.85 2.44 -5.82
N LYS A 36 -4.26 2.92 -4.64
CA LYS A 36 -5.50 2.49 -3.99
C LYS A 36 -6.75 3.14 -4.61
N SER A 37 -6.62 4.30 -5.25
CA SER A 37 -7.74 4.98 -5.92
C SER A 37 -8.31 4.17 -7.07
N GLU A 38 -9.53 4.48 -7.48
CA GLU A 38 -10.20 3.82 -8.62
C GLU A 38 -9.38 3.92 -9.91
N ILE A 39 -8.75 5.07 -10.14
CA ILE A 39 -7.89 5.31 -11.31
C ILE A 39 -6.66 4.39 -11.25
N GLY A 40 -5.97 4.33 -10.11
CA GLY A 40 -4.81 3.47 -9.94
C GLY A 40 -5.15 1.99 -10.11
N GLN A 41 -6.27 1.55 -9.53
CA GLN A 41 -6.77 0.18 -9.70
C GLN A 41 -7.15 -0.13 -11.15
N SER A 42 -7.83 0.78 -11.82
CA SER A 42 -8.19 0.62 -13.24
C SER A 42 -6.96 0.53 -14.14
N LEU A 43 -5.92 1.33 -13.88
CA LEU A 43 -4.65 1.24 -14.60
C LEU A 43 -3.95 -0.10 -14.34
N MET A 44 -3.90 -0.57 -13.10
CA MET A 44 -3.35 -1.90 -12.78
C MET A 44 -4.11 -3.01 -13.51
N LEU A 45 -5.44 -3.01 -13.45
CA LEU A 45 -6.29 -4.02 -14.09
C LEU A 45 -6.19 -3.97 -15.62
N LYS A 46 -6.11 -2.77 -16.22
CA LYS A 46 -5.94 -2.64 -17.67
C LYS A 46 -4.60 -3.19 -18.15
N SER A 47 -3.58 -3.06 -17.31
CA SER A 47 -2.25 -3.59 -17.60
C SER A 47 -2.10 -5.07 -17.21
N ALA A 48 -3.07 -5.65 -16.48
CA ALA A 48 -3.17 -7.08 -16.29
C ALA A 48 -3.56 -7.74 -17.62
N TYR A 49 -2.75 -8.69 -18.08
CA TYR A 49 -3.02 -9.48 -19.27
C TYR A 49 -3.39 -10.91 -18.87
N GLY A 50 -4.40 -11.49 -19.52
CA GLY A 50 -4.72 -12.92 -19.36
C GLY A 50 -6.20 -13.23 -19.54
N THR A 51 -6.53 -14.23 -20.36
CA THR A 51 -7.93 -14.65 -20.64
C THR A 51 -8.50 -15.61 -19.59
N ASN A 52 -7.68 -16.18 -18.70
CA ASN A 52 -8.12 -17.15 -17.69
C ASN A 52 -7.52 -16.95 -16.28
N GLN A 53 -6.46 -16.14 -16.13
CA GLN A 53 -5.92 -15.76 -14.83
C GLN A 53 -5.27 -14.38 -15.00
N GLU A 54 -5.78 -13.36 -14.30
CA GLU A 54 -5.19 -12.03 -14.33
C GLU A 54 -3.81 -12.09 -13.69
N HIS A 55 -2.76 -12.08 -14.50
CA HIS A 55 -1.38 -12.04 -14.02
C HIS A 55 -0.84 -10.62 -14.18
N LEU A 56 -0.36 -10.06 -13.07
CA LEU A 56 0.33 -8.78 -13.04
C LEU A 56 1.82 -9.09 -12.95
N GLU A 57 2.56 -8.67 -13.97
CA GLU A 57 4.02 -8.73 -13.96
C GLU A 57 4.57 -7.51 -13.19
N PRO A 58 5.67 -7.66 -12.42
CA PRO A 58 6.30 -6.55 -11.69
C PRO A 58 6.70 -5.39 -12.60
N ASP A 59 7.25 -5.70 -13.79
CA ASP A 59 7.68 -4.69 -14.78
C ASP A 59 6.51 -3.80 -15.21
N VAL A 60 5.33 -4.40 -15.41
CA VAL A 60 4.12 -3.70 -15.83
C VAL A 60 3.61 -2.75 -14.76
N ILE A 61 3.73 -3.11 -13.48
CA ILE A 61 3.42 -2.20 -12.37
C ILE A 61 4.40 -1.03 -12.32
N GLY A 62 5.68 -1.28 -12.62
CA GLY A 62 6.71 -0.24 -12.71
C GLY A 62 6.47 0.78 -13.84
N GLU A 63 5.75 0.39 -14.88
CA GLU A 63 5.39 1.27 -16.01
C GLU A 63 4.14 2.13 -15.77
N ILE A 64 3.41 1.91 -14.67
CA ILE A 64 2.18 2.69 -14.39
C ILE A 64 2.55 4.15 -14.12
N PRO A 65 2.03 5.10 -14.92
CA PRO A 65 2.34 6.50 -14.71
C PRO A 65 1.64 7.01 -13.46
N VAL A 66 2.42 7.35 -12.43
CA VAL A 66 1.91 8.01 -11.23
C VAL A 66 2.01 9.53 -11.41
N PRO A 67 0.90 10.28 -11.34
CA PRO A 67 0.92 11.72 -11.50
C PRO A 67 1.52 12.37 -10.24
N ILE A 68 2.78 12.82 -10.33
CA ILE A 68 3.41 13.54 -9.22
C ILE A 68 3.08 15.03 -9.32
N PRO A 69 2.42 15.64 -8.31
CA PRO A 69 2.12 17.06 -8.33
C PRO A 69 3.42 17.89 -8.26
N LYS A 70 3.44 19.03 -8.96
CA LYS A 70 4.60 19.95 -8.95
C LYS A 70 4.82 20.62 -7.58
N SER A 71 3.76 20.77 -6.80
CA SER A 71 3.84 21.31 -5.44
C SER A 71 4.18 20.19 -4.47
N ARG A 72 5.37 20.29 -3.87
CA ARG A 72 5.84 19.35 -2.85
C ARG A 72 4.96 19.40 -1.60
N ASP A 73 4.49 20.59 -1.20
CA ASP A 73 3.60 20.75 -0.04
C ASP A 73 2.29 19.94 -0.18
N LEU A 74 1.72 19.88 -1.39
CA LEU A 74 0.51 19.09 -1.63
C LEU A 74 0.79 17.59 -1.53
N LEU A 75 1.90 17.14 -2.10
CA LEU A 75 2.36 15.76 -1.99
C LEU A 75 2.57 15.37 -0.53
N GLU A 76 3.29 16.22 0.22
CA GLU A 76 3.58 16.00 1.64
C GLU A 76 2.32 16.00 2.48
N LYS A 77 1.37 16.89 2.20
CA LYS A 77 0.08 16.89 2.89
C LYS A 77 -0.68 15.58 2.71
N ILE A 78 -0.83 15.11 1.46
CA ILE A 78 -1.57 13.87 1.17
C ILE A 78 -0.81 12.67 1.72
N GLY A 79 0.49 12.59 1.45
CA GLY A 79 1.34 11.50 1.90
C GLY A 79 1.34 11.35 3.42
N ASN A 80 1.56 12.45 4.14
CA ASN A 80 1.60 12.44 5.60
C ASN A 80 0.23 12.12 6.21
N GLN A 81 -0.87 12.55 5.60
CA GLN A 81 -2.22 12.15 6.05
C GLN A 81 -2.42 10.64 5.95
N VAL A 82 -1.99 10.04 4.84
CA VAL A 82 -2.10 8.59 4.62
C VAL A 82 -1.23 7.83 5.61
N ILE A 83 0.04 8.24 5.77
CA ILE A 83 0.95 7.60 6.73
C ILE A 83 0.38 7.70 8.15
N LYS A 84 -0.17 8.86 8.54
CA LYS A 84 -0.81 9.02 9.84
C LYS A 84 -1.99 8.05 10.02
N SER A 85 -2.86 7.91 9.03
CA SER A 85 -3.98 6.96 9.11
C SER A 85 -3.53 5.51 9.18
N ILE A 86 -2.39 5.16 8.59
CA ILE A 86 -1.80 3.83 8.66
C ILE A 86 -1.24 3.56 10.06
N ASP A 87 -0.57 4.54 10.66
CA ASP A 87 -0.05 4.48 12.04
C ASP A 87 -1.19 4.30 13.05
N GLU A 88 -2.27 5.08 12.93
CA GLU A 88 -3.48 4.94 13.76
C GLU A 88 -4.14 3.55 13.60
N LEU A 89 -4.13 2.99 12.40
CA LEU A 89 -4.62 1.63 12.15
C LEU A 89 -3.74 0.58 12.84
N GLU A 90 -2.42 0.73 12.78
CA GLU A 90 -1.48 -0.20 13.41
C GLU A 90 -1.62 -0.20 14.94
N ALA A 91 -1.72 0.99 15.54
CA ALA A 91 -1.99 1.14 16.97
C ALA A 91 -3.31 0.45 17.37
N SER A 92 -4.38 0.64 16.59
CA SER A 92 -5.67 0.01 16.83
C SER A 92 -5.60 -1.53 16.77
N ILE A 93 -4.85 -2.09 15.81
CA ILE A 93 -4.67 -3.54 15.71
C ILE A 93 -3.89 -4.07 16.92
N LYS A 94 -2.84 -3.36 17.34
CA LYS A 94 -2.06 -3.72 18.52
C LYS A 94 -2.92 -3.74 19.78
N ASP A 95 -3.69 -2.68 20.03
CA ASP A 95 -4.60 -2.59 21.18
C ASP A 95 -5.62 -3.74 21.17
N ASN A 96 -6.13 -4.11 19.99
CA ASN A 96 -7.07 -5.22 19.85
C ASN A 96 -6.43 -6.57 20.20
N ASN A 97 -5.22 -6.82 19.72
CA ASN A 97 -4.46 -8.04 20.03
C ASN A 97 -4.14 -8.13 21.53
N GLU A 98 -3.70 -7.03 22.15
CA GLU A 98 -3.45 -6.98 23.60
C GLU A 98 -4.73 -7.26 24.40
N SER A 99 -5.87 -6.73 23.96
CA SER A 99 -7.17 -7.03 24.57
C SER A 99 -7.53 -8.51 24.44
N LEU A 100 -7.29 -9.16 23.30
CA LEU A 100 -7.56 -10.60 23.12
C LEU A 100 -6.65 -11.46 24.01
N ASP A 101 -5.37 -11.12 24.11
CA ASP A 101 -4.42 -11.80 24.98
C ASP A 101 -4.82 -11.73 26.45
N SER A 102 -5.45 -10.62 26.88
CA SER A 102 -5.97 -10.47 28.24
C SER A 102 -7.18 -11.35 28.55
N LEU A 103 -7.97 -11.75 27.53
CA LEU A 103 -9.13 -12.64 27.69
C LEU A 103 -8.73 -14.12 27.79
N LEU A 104 -7.56 -14.48 27.26
CA LEU A 104 -7.04 -15.85 27.23
C LEU A 104 -6.17 -16.20 28.44
N LYS A 105 -5.96 -15.25 29.37
CA LYS A 105 -5.32 -15.47 30.68
C LYS A 105 -6.34 -15.70 31.78
#